data_AF-A0A2W6CP68-F1
#
_entry.id   AF-A0A2W6CP68-F1
#
_cell.length_a   1.000
_cell.length_b   1.000
_cell.length_c   1.000
_cell.angle_alpha   90.00
_cell.angle_beta   90.00
_cell.angle_gamma   90.00
#
_symmetry.space_group_name_H-M   'P 1'
#
loop_
_entity.id
_entity.type
_entity.pdbx_description
1 polymer ?
#
loop_
_entity_poly.entity_id
_entity_poly.type
_entity_poly.pdbx_seq_one_letter_code
_entity_poly.pdbx_strand_id
1 'polypeptide(L)'
;MVKGRQADSARRRERVTKALADAVAAGTEISVSAIAAKAGVDRTFLYRHRDLLQQIHVAETEPSPGASAGSAVTRASLHADLLAAQQRCTRMAARIQQLEARLSELLGEQAWRASGLGAPTDVEQLQQRIVHLEQQAVDLHLQLETRDQELAAARGANRELMTQLNTTQNAG
;
A
#
# COMPACT_ATOMS: atom_id res chain seq x y z
N MET A 1 63.57 2.78 9.41
CA MET A 1 62.56 1.79 9.85
C MET A 1 61.28 1.69 8.99
N VAL A 2 60.98 2.61 8.06
CA VAL A 2 59.75 2.55 7.23
C VAL A 2 59.88 1.58 6.03
N LYS A 3 61.05 1.51 5.37
CA LYS A 3 61.30 0.63 4.22
C LYS A 3 61.20 -0.87 4.54
N GLY A 4 61.63 -1.29 5.74
CA GLY A 4 61.53 -2.69 6.18
C GLY A 4 60.08 -3.15 6.41
N ARG A 5 59.23 -2.28 6.95
CA ARG A 5 57.80 -2.56 7.14
C ARG A 5 57.04 -2.66 5.81
N GLN A 6 57.42 -1.84 4.82
CA GLN A 6 56.83 -1.90 3.47
C GLN A 6 57.21 -3.20 2.74
N ALA A 7 58.47 -3.65 2.87
CA ALA A 7 58.91 -4.92 2.29
C ALA A 7 58.21 -6.13 2.93
N ASP A 8 58.01 -6.12 4.25
CA ASP A 8 57.27 -7.19 4.95
C ASP A 8 55.79 -7.22 4.55
N SER A 9 55.13 -6.06 4.45
CA SER A 9 53.75 -5.97 3.95
C SER A 9 53.62 -6.47 2.51
N ALA A 10 54.59 -6.19 1.64
CA ALA A 10 54.58 -6.68 0.26
C ALA A 10 54.68 -8.22 0.19
N ARG A 11 55.58 -8.83 0.97
CA ARG A 11 55.73 -10.30 1.05
C ARG A 11 54.49 -10.98 1.61
N ARG A 12 53.83 -10.37 2.61
CA ARG A 12 52.57 -10.88 3.16
C ARG A 12 51.44 -10.82 2.12
N ARG A 13 51.36 -9.74 1.34
CA ARG A 13 50.39 -9.60 0.25
C ARG A 13 50.58 -10.67 -0.82
N GLU A 14 51.81 -10.89 -1.27
CA GLU A 14 52.15 -11.89 -2.28
C GLU A 14 51.76 -13.31 -1.83
N ARG A 15 51.95 -13.63 -0.55
CA ARG A 15 51.49 -14.91 0.03
C ARG A 15 49.97 -15.05 0.02
N VAL A 16 49.23 -13.98 0.32
CA VAL A 16 47.76 -14.00 0.28
C VAL A 16 47.25 -14.19 -1.14
N THR A 17 47.80 -13.47 -2.12
CA THR A 17 47.40 -13.60 -3.54
C THR A 17 47.70 -14.99 -4.07
N LYS A 18 48.84 -15.58 -3.69
CA LYS A 18 49.19 -16.96 -4.06
C LYS A 18 48.24 -17.98 -3.42
N ALA A 19 47.96 -17.83 -2.11
CA ALA A 19 47.06 -18.73 -1.39
C ALA A 19 45.64 -18.72 -1.96
N LEU A 20 45.17 -17.54 -2.40
CA LEU A 20 43.88 -17.36 -3.10
C LEU A 20 43.90 -18.05 -4.48
N ALA A 21 44.92 -17.81 -5.30
CA ALA A 21 45.05 -18.46 -6.62
C ALA A 21 45.07 -20.00 -6.50
N ASP A 22 45.80 -20.53 -5.52
CA ASP A 22 45.83 -21.97 -5.23
C ASP A 22 44.47 -22.50 -4.75
N ALA A 23 43.70 -21.70 -4.01
CA ALA A 23 42.36 -22.09 -3.54
C ALA A 23 41.34 -22.13 -4.69
N VAL A 24 41.42 -21.16 -5.60
CA VAL A 24 40.60 -21.11 -6.82
C VAL A 24 40.95 -22.29 -7.74
N ALA A 25 42.24 -22.59 -7.95
CA ALA A 25 42.67 -23.69 -8.80
C ALA A 25 42.30 -25.08 -8.24
N ALA A 26 42.35 -25.24 -6.91
CA ALA A 26 41.98 -26.49 -6.24
C ALA A 26 40.48 -26.64 -5.99
N GLY A 27 39.67 -25.59 -6.21
CA GLY A 27 38.24 -25.59 -5.92
C GLY A 27 37.90 -25.80 -4.43
N THR A 28 38.84 -25.49 -3.54
CA THR A 28 38.66 -25.60 -2.08
C THR A 28 37.85 -24.42 -1.54
N GLU A 29 37.24 -24.56 -0.36
CA GLU A 29 36.49 -23.49 0.30
C GLU A 29 37.28 -22.18 0.37
N ILE A 30 36.79 -21.17 -0.35
CA ILE A 30 37.33 -19.82 -0.35
C ILE A 30 36.66 -19.11 0.83
N SER A 31 37.42 -18.84 1.89
CA SER A 31 36.97 -17.99 2.99
C SER A 31 38.12 -17.13 3.50
N VAL A 32 37.80 -15.95 4.02
CA VAL A 32 38.78 -15.05 4.66
C VAL A 32 39.63 -15.78 5.72
N SER A 33 39.01 -16.69 6.48
CA SER A 33 39.70 -17.46 7.51
C SER A 33 40.63 -18.54 6.96
N ALA A 34 40.21 -19.25 5.91
CA ALA A 34 40.99 -20.29 5.26
C ALA A 34 42.21 -19.71 4.53
N ILE A 35 42.03 -18.57 3.86
CA ILE A 35 43.10 -17.90 3.12
C ILE A 35 44.12 -17.28 4.07
N ALA A 36 43.67 -16.68 5.19
CA ALA A 36 44.58 -16.18 6.24
C ALA A 36 45.47 -17.30 6.80
N ALA A 37 44.88 -18.46 7.10
CA ALA A 37 45.61 -19.63 7.59
C ALA A 37 46.61 -20.15 6.55
N LYS A 38 46.19 -20.31 5.29
CA LYS A 38 47.04 -20.82 4.19
C LYS A 38 48.16 -19.85 3.81
N ALA A 39 47.93 -18.55 3.89
CA ALA A 39 48.94 -17.52 3.64
C ALA A 39 49.89 -17.31 4.83
N GLY A 40 49.56 -17.82 6.02
CA GLY A 40 50.33 -17.62 7.25
C GLY A 40 50.32 -16.15 7.71
N VAL A 41 49.13 -15.52 7.69
CA VAL A 41 48.92 -14.12 8.04
C VAL A 41 47.70 -13.98 8.97
N ASP A 42 47.73 -13.02 9.90
CA ASP A 42 46.61 -12.72 10.80
C ASP A 42 45.39 -12.13 10.05
N ARG A 43 44.17 -12.47 10.48
CA ARG A 43 42.91 -11.94 9.91
C ARG A 43 42.85 -10.41 9.95
N THR A 44 43.39 -9.77 10.99
CA THR A 44 43.44 -8.31 11.10
C THR A 44 44.22 -7.67 9.94
N PHE A 45 45.19 -8.37 9.35
CA PHE A 45 45.90 -7.89 8.17
C PHE A 45 44.99 -7.80 6.94
N LEU A 46 44.13 -8.80 6.74
CA LEU A 46 43.15 -8.81 5.65
C LEU A 46 42.12 -7.70 5.85
N TYR A 47 41.60 -7.52 7.07
CA TYR A 47 40.67 -6.41 7.37
C TYR A 47 41.27 -5.01 7.18
N ARG A 48 42.59 -4.87 7.33
CA ARG A 48 43.30 -3.62 7.06
C ARG A 48 43.53 -3.37 5.55
N HIS A 49 43.38 -4.40 4.72
CA HIS A 49 43.61 -4.38 3.28
C HIS A 49 42.33 -4.73 2.52
N ARG A 50 41.50 -3.70 2.31
CA ARG A 50 40.19 -3.79 1.65
C ARG A 50 40.27 -4.36 0.23
N ASP A 51 41.37 -4.12 -0.47
CA ASP A 51 41.68 -4.66 -1.80
C ASP A 51 41.77 -6.20 -1.78
N LEU A 52 42.47 -6.77 -0.80
CA LEU A 52 42.57 -8.23 -0.65
C LEU A 52 41.24 -8.85 -0.24
N LEU A 53 40.47 -8.20 0.64
CA LEU A 53 39.12 -8.67 0.98
C LEU A 53 38.19 -8.66 -0.21
N GLN A 54 38.25 -7.63 -1.05
CA GLN A 54 37.45 -7.56 -2.26
C GLN A 54 37.80 -8.71 -3.22
N GLN A 55 39.08 -9.05 -3.39
CA GLN A 55 39.49 -10.19 -4.22
C GLN A 55 38.98 -11.53 -3.67
N ILE A 56 39.02 -11.70 -2.34
CA ILE A 56 38.50 -12.91 -1.68
C ILE A 56 36.98 -13.00 -1.87
N HIS A 57 36.24 -11.91 -1.68
CA HIS A 57 34.79 -11.90 -1.86
C HIS A 57 34.37 -12.10 -3.32
N VAL A 58 35.10 -11.53 -4.28
CA VAL A 58 34.86 -11.78 -5.71
C VAL A 58 35.04 -13.26 -6.01
N ALA A 59 36.14 -13.87 -5.54
CA ALA A 59 36.40 -15.28 -5.72
C ALA A 59 35.41 -16.21 -4.96
N GLU A 60 34.88 -15.78 -3.81
CA GLU A 60 33.78 -16.46 -3.09
C GLU A 60 32.48 -16.45 -3.90
N THR A 61 32.19 -15.37 -4.62
CA THR A 61 30.99 -15.24 -5.46
C THR A 61 31.14 -15.86 -6.86
N GLU A 62 32.38 -16.08 -7.32
CA GLU A 62 32.63 -16.74 -8.60
C GLU A 62 32.38 -18.25 -8.46
N PRO A 63 31.52 -18.84 -9.31
CA PRO A 63 31.26 -20.27 -9.26
C PRO A 63 32.53 -21.05 -9.61
N SER A 64 32.88 -22.03 -8.77
CA SER A 64 34.05 -22.89 -8.96
C SER A 64 34.07 -23.49 -10.38
N PRO A 65 35.18 -23.36 -11.14
CA PRO A 65 35.26 -23.84 -12.53
C PRO A 65 35.12 -25.37 -12.65
N GLY A 66 35.15 -26.11 -11.54
CA GLY A 66 34.91 -27.56 -11.51
C GLY A 66 33.43 -27.97 -11.42
N ALA A 67 32.50 -27.04 -11.15
CA ALA A 67 31.06 -27.36 -11.07
C ALA A 67 30.36 -27.35 -12.43
N SER A 68 31.06 -26.95 -13.50
CA SER A 68 30.47 -26.68 -14.82
C SER A 68 30.35 -27.91 -15.75
N ALA A 69 30.72 -29.12 -15.33
CA ALA A 69 30.75 -30.28 -16.23
C ALA A 69 29.71 -31.38 -15.93
N GLY A 70 28.78 -31.18 -14.98
CA GLY A 70 28.08 -32.31 -14.33
C GLY A 70 26.56 -32.25 -14.18
N SER A 71 25.84 -31.37 -14.88
CA SER A 71 24.40 -31.55 -15.06
C SER A 71 24.01 -30.93 -16.39
N ALA A 72 23.97 -31.75 -17.44
CA ALA A 72 23.35 -31.35 -18.70
C ALA A 72 21.89 -31.05 -18.39
N VAL A 73 21.57 -29.78 -18.16
CA VAL A 73 20.21 -29.29 -17.94
C VAL A 73 19.39 -29.80 -19.11
N THR A 74 18.54 -30.79 -18.83
CA THR A 74 17.78 -31.46 -19.88
C THR A 74 16.66 -30.52 -20.33
N ARG A 75 16.19 -30.70 -21.57
CA ARG A 75 14.99 -29.99 -22.05
C ARG A 75 13.81 -30.15 -21.09
N ALA A 76 13.71 -31.30 -20.42
CA ALA A 76 12.69 -31.57 -19.41
C ALA A 76 12.82 -30.67 -18.17
N SER A 77 14.03 -30.45 -17.65
CA SER A 77 14.23 -29.56 -16.50
C SER A 77 13.93 -28.10 -16.85
N LEU A 78 14.35 -27.63 -18.04
CA LEU A 78 13.99 -26.28 -18.49
C LEU A 78 12.48 -26.09 -18.65
N HIS A 79 11.78 -27.10 -19.15
CA HIS A 79 10.33 -27.06 -19.28
C HIS A 79 9.65 -27.04 -17.89
N ALA A 80 10.15 -27.82 -16.93
CA ALA A 80 9.66 -27.81 -15.56
C ALA A 80 9.89 -26.44 -14.90
N ASP A 81 11.06 -25.83 -15.10
CA ASP A 81 11.39 -24.51 -14.56
C ASP A 81 10.52 -23.41 -15.17
N LEU A 82 10.23 -23.48 -16.48
CA LEU A 82 9.33 -22.57 -17.17
C LEU A 82 7.91 -22.67 -16.60
N LEU A 83 7.37 -23.88 -16.42
CA LEU A 83 6.05 -24.08 -15.82
C LEU A 83 6.02 -23.57 -14.37
N ALA A 84 7.05 -23.85 -13.59
CA ALA A 84 7.16 -23.36 -12.22
C ALA A 84 7.22 -21.81 -12.17
N ALA A 85 7.93 -21.19 -13.10
CA ALA A 85 7.98 -19.73 -13.24
C ALA A 85 6.61 -19.16 -13.63
N GLN A 86 5.92 -19.75 -14.59
CA GLN A 86 4.56 -19.35 -14.97
C GLN A 86 3.60 -19.45 -13.79
N GLN A 87 3.64 -20.55 -13.03
CA GLN A 87 2.83 -20.71 -11.81
C GLN A 87 3.17 -19.69 -10.71
N ARG A 88 4.42 -19.25 -10.61
CA ARG A 88 4.78 -18.14 -9.70
C ARG A 88 4.20 -16.82 -10.21
N CYS A 89 4.29 -16.53 -11.51
CA CYS A 89 3.72 -15.34 -12.11
C CYS A 89 2.20 -15.27 -11.91
N THR A 90 1.47 -16.37 -12.12
CA THR A 90 0.01 -16.39 -11.93
C THR A 90 -0.37 -16.15 -10.47
N ARG A 91 0.35 -16.75 -9.50
CA ARG A 91 0.13 -16.50 -8.08
C ARG A 91 0.42 -15.05 -7.68
N MET A 92 1.50 -14.47 -8.21
CA MET A 92 1.83 -13.07 -7.95
C MET A 92 0.78 -12.12 -8.55
N ALA A 93 0.32 -12.38 -9.78
CA ALA A 93 -0.75 -11.60 -10.40
C ALA A 93 -2.05 -11.65 -9.60
N ALA A 94 -2.46 -12.85 -9.14
CA ALA A 94 -3.64 -13.00 -8.27
C ALA A 94 -3.46 -12.24 -6.95
N ARG A 95 -2.25 -12.25 -6.37
CA ARG A 95 -1.97 -11.50 -5.15
C ARG A 95 -2.03 -9.99 -5.37
N ILE A 96 -1.53 -9.49 -6.50
CA ILE A 96 -1.62 -8.08 -6.88
C ILE A 96 -3.09 -7.67 -6.98
N GLN A 97 -3.92 -8.43 -7.70
CA GLN A 97 -5.35 -8.14 -7.82
C GLN A 97 -6.06 -8.10 -6.45
N GLN A 98 -5.74 -9.02 -5.55
CA GLN A 98 -6.29 -9.00 -4.18
C GLN A 98 -5.86 -7.76 -3.39
N LEU A 99 -4.60 -7.31 -3.56
CA LEU A 99 -4.10 -6.12 -2.88
C LEU A 99 -4.71 -4.85 -3.45
N GLU A 100 -4.86 -4.77 -4.78
CA GLU A 100 -5.54 -3.67 -5.46
C GLU A 100 -7.00 -3.56 -5.00
N ALA A 101 -7.73 -4.68 -4.91
CA ALA A 101 -9.10 -4.70 -4.41
C ALA A 101 -9.21 -4.25 -2.94
N ARG A 102 -8.29 -4.68 -2.08
CA ARG A 102 -8.26 -4.20 -0.69
C ARG A 102 -7.90 -2.72 -0.59
N LEU A 103 -7.00 -2.26 -1.45
CA LEU A 103 -6.59 -0.86 -1.48
C LEU A 103 -7.74 0.02 -1.96
N SER A 104 -8.50 -0.40 -2.98
CA SER A 104 -9.68 0.33 -3.43
C SER A 104 -10.78 0.35 -2.37
N GLU A 105 -11.00 -0.74 -1.64
CA GLU A 105 -11.93 -0.79 -0.51
C GLU A 105 -11.52 0.19 0.61
N LEU A 106 -10.26 0.15 1.05
CA LEU A 106 -9.76 1.05 2.09
C LEU A 106 -9.80 2.52 1.65
N LEU A 107 -9.43 2.83 0.40
CA LEU A 107 -9.54 4.18 -0.14
C LEU A 107 -11.00 4.60 -0.30
N GLY A 108 -11.89 3.68 -0.69
CA GLY A 108 -13.33 3.92 -0.76
C GLY A 108 -13.90 4.28 0.61
N GLU A 109 -13.54 3.54 1.66
CA GLU A 109 -13.95 3.88 3.03
C GLU A 109 -13.35 5.22 3.49
N GLN A 110 -12.09 5.50 3.18
CA GLN A 110 -11.46 6.78 3.53
C GLN A 110 -12.13 7.95 2.81
N ALA A 111 -12.42 7.81 1.52
CA ALA A 111 -13.16 8.80 0.74
C ALA A 111 -14.59 8.97 1.29
N TRP A 112 -15.26 7.89 1.67
CA TRP A 112 -16.58 7.93 2.29
C TRP A 112 -16.57 8.67 3.64
N ARG A 113 -15.57 8.39 4.49
CA ARG A 113 -15.37 9.10 5.77
C ARG A 113 -15.01 10.58 5.54
N ALA A 114 -14.11 10.87 4.59
CA ALA A 114 -13.66 12.23 4.29
C ALA A 114 -14.75 13.09 3.60
N SER A 115 -15.67 12.46 2.88
CA SER A 115 -16.82 13.11 2.25
C SER A 115 -17.86 13.62 3.27
N GLY A 116 -17.72 13.32 4.56
CA GLY A 116 -18.70 13.67 5.60
C GLY A 116 -19.98 12.81 5.58
N LEU A 117 -20.30 12.17 4.45
CA LEU A 117 -21.45 11.28 4.28
C LEU A 117 -21.37 9.98 5.11
N GLY A 118 -20.21 9.69 5.72
CA GLY A 118 -19.96 8.48 6.47
C GLY A 118 -20.03 8.60 8.00
N ALA A 119 -20.23 9.80 8.56
CA ALA A 119 -20.40 9.93 10.00
C ALA A 119 -21.83 9.53 10.39
N PRO A 120 -22.04 8.62 11.37
CA PRO A 120 -23.38 8.27 11.84
C PRO A 120 -24.15 9.50 12.35
N THR A 121 -23.43 10.49 12.89
CA THR A 121 -24.00 11.77 13.33
C THR A 121 -24.64 12.55 12.18
N ASP A 122 -24.07 12.55 10.98
CA ASP A 122 -24.56 13.36 9.88
C ASP A 122 -25.81 12.74 9.27
N VAL A 123 -25.86 11.41 9.17
CA VAL A 123 -27.06 10.68 8.71
C VAL A 123 -28.20 10.80 9.72
N GLU A 124 -27.93 10.63 11.01
CA GLU A 124 -28.93 10.81 12.07
C GLU A 124 -29.44 12.25 12.14
N GLN A 125 -28.57 13.25 12.00
CA GLN A 125 -28.96 14.66 11.95
C GLN A 125 -29.81 14.97 10.72
N LEU A 126 -29.47 14.41 9.56
CA LEU A 126 -30.27 14.55 8.35
C LEU A 126 -31.65 13.90 8.50
N GLN A 127 -31.73 12.71 9.10
CA GLN A 127 -33.00 12.05 9.39
C GLN A 127 -33.86 12.86 10.37
N GLN A 128 -33.27 13.38 11.46
CA GLN A 128 -33.96 14.27 12.39
C GLN A 128 -34.45 15.54 11.69
N ARG A 129 -33.65 16.10 10.77
CA ARG A 129 -34.03 17.28 10.00
C ARG A 129 -35.18 16.98 9.04
N ILE A 130 -35.19 15.83 8.40
CA ILE A 130 -36.29 15.37 7.53
C ILE A 130 -37.58 15.28 8.34
N VAL A 131 -37.57 14.56 9.47
CA VAL A 131 -38.76 14.40 10.32
C VAL A 131 -39.28 15.76 10.81
N HIS A 132 -38.38 16.66 11.21
CA HIS A 132 -38.77 18.00 11.64
C HIS A 132 -39.40 18.82 10.51
N LEU A 133 -38.84 18.74 9.30
CA LEU A 133 -39.39 19.44 8.13
C LEU A 133 -40.75 18.86 7.70
N GLU A 134 -40.93 17.54 7.81
CA GLU A 134 -42.21 16.88 7.56
C GLU A 134 -43.28 17.35 8.55
N GLN A 135 -42.94 17.44 9.84
CA GLN A 135 -43.85 17.98 10.87
C GLN A 135 -44.21 19.43 10.61
N GLN A 136 -43.23 20.28 10.25
CA GLN A 136 -43.49 21.66 9.87
C GLN A 136 -44.42 21.76 8.66
N ALA A 137 -44.26 20.89 7.66
CA ALA A 137 -45.13 20.87 6.49
C ALA A 137 -46.58 20.51 6.87
N VAL A 138 -46.77 19.53 7.75
CA VAL A 138 -48.11 19.15 8.26
C VAL A 138 -48.74 20.29 9.05
N ASP A 139 -47.99 20.90 9.98
CA ASP A 139 -48.48 22.01 10.80
C ASP A 139 -48.89 23.21 9.95
N LEU A 140 -48.08 23.56 8.94
CA LEU A 140 -48.40 24.64 8.00
C LEU A 140 -49.65 24.31 7.17
N HIS A 141 -49.83 23.06 6.75
CA HIS A 141 -51.03 22.65 6.03
C HIS A 141 -52.29 22.83 6.88
N LEU A 142 -52.24 22.40 8.15
CA LEU A 142 -53.35 22.56 9.08
C LEU A 142 -53.67 24.04 9.36
N GLN A 143 -52.65 24.89 9.45
CA GLN A 143 -52.84 26.33 9.59
C GLN A 143 -53.52 26.93 8.36
N LEU A 144 -53.14 26.52 7.15
CA LEU A 144 -53.79 26.97 5.92
C LEU A 144 -55.26 26.54 5.88
N GLU A 145 -55.56 25.28 6.19
CA GLU A 145 -56.95 24.79 6.25
C GLU A 145 -57.80 25.60 7.24
N THR A 146 -57.24 25.91 8.41
CA THR A 146 -57.95 26.72 9.42
C THR A 146 -58.23 28.13 8.90
N ARG A 147 -57.23 28.77 8.28
CA ARG A 147 -57.38 30.11 7.69
C ARG A 147 -58.40 30.12 6.55
N ASP A 148 -58.42 29.09 5.72
CA ASP A 148 -59.39 28.95 4.64
C ASP A 148 -60.83 28.81 5.16
N GLN A 149 -61.02 28.04 6.25
CA GLN A 149 -62.31 27.95 6.94
C GLN A 149 -62.75 29.30 7.52
N GLU A 150 -61.85 30.02 8.18
CA GLU A 150 -62.13 31.36 8.72
C GLU A 150 -62.48 32.37 7.61
N LEU A 151 -61.76 32.35 6.49
CA LEU A 151 -62.05 33.19 5.33
C LEU A 151 -63.40 32.84 4.70
N ALA A 152 -63.73 31.54 4.59
CA ALA A 152 -65.02 31.10 4.09
C ALA A 152 -66.17 31.58 5.00
N ALA A 153 -66.00 31.47 6.32
CA ALA A 153 -66.96 31.95 7.31
C ALA A 153 -67.13 33.48 7.23
N ALA A 154 -66.03 34.24 7.18
CA ALA A 154 -66.08 35.70 7.05
C ALA A 154 -66.76 36.14 5.75
N ARG A 155 -66.47 35.48 4.62
CA ARG A 155 -67.15 35.72 3.34
C ARG A 155 -68.63 35.32 3.37
N GLY A 156 -68.99 34.30 4.15
CA GLY A 156 -70.38 33.92 4.40
C GLY A 156 -71.13 35.01 5.15
N ALA A 157 -70.62 35.43 6.31
CA ALA A 157 -71.20 36.50 7.12
C ALA A 157 -71.31 37.83 6.35
N ASN A 158 -70.31 38.19 5.55
CA ASN A 158 -70.36 39.41 4.73
C ASN A 158 -71.47 39.32 3.66
N ARG A 159 -71.65 38.16 3.02
CA ARG A 159 -72.77 37.95 2.09
C ARG A 159 -74.11 38.07 2.80
N GLU A 160 -74.28 37.47 3.98
CA GLU A 160 -75.50 37.58 4.78
C GLU A 160 -75.82 39.04 5.15
N LEU A 161 -74.83 39.79 5.66
CA LEU A 161 -74.99 41.22 5.96
C LEU A 161 -75.39 42.03 4.73
N MET A 162 -74.78 41.78 3.58
CA MET A 162 -75.15 42.44 2.32
C MET A 162 -76.59 42.10 1.88
N THR A 163 -77.03 40.85 2.07
CA THR A 163 -78.43 40.48 1.79
C THR A 163 -79.42 41.18 2.75
N GLN A 164 -79.07 41.33 4.03
CA GLN A 164 -79.87 42.06 5.01
C GLN A 164 -79.97 43.55 4.67
N LEU A 165 -78.84 44.19 4.32
CA LEU A 165 -78.84 45.60 3.90
C LEU A 165 -79.72 45.82 2.67
N ASN A 166 -79.53 45.03 1.61
CA ASN A 166 -80.32 45.15 0.38
C ASN A 166 -81.83 44.92 0.61
N THR A 167 -82.19 43.99 1.50
CA THR A 167 -83.61 43.76 1.83
C THR A 167 -84.22 44.88 2.66
N THR A 168 -83.48 45.45 3.63
CA THR A 168 -83.94 46.62 4.39
C THR A 168 -84.07 47.89 3.52
N GLN A 169 -83.17 48.07 2.54
CA GLN A 169 -83.14 49.25 1.68
C GLN A 169 -84.18 49.22 0.55
N ASN A 170 -84.63 48.03 0.14
CA ASN A 170 -85.76 47.86 -0.78
C ASN A 170 -87.14 47.89 -0.08
N ALA A 171 -87.19 47.85 1.25
CA ALA A 171 -88.42 47.82 2.05
C ALA A 171 -88.81 49.19 2.66
N GLY A 172 -88.02 50.24 2.43
CA GLY A 172 -88.32 51.63 2.79
C GLY A 172 -88.53 52.48 1.55
#